data_AF-A0A1F3MFA9-F1
#
_entry.id   AF-A0A1F3MFA9-F1
#
_cell.length_a   1.000
_cell.length_b   1.000
_cell.length_c   1.000
_cell.angle_alpha   90.00
_cell.angle_beta   90.00
_cell.angle_gamma   90.00
#
_symmetry.space_group_name_H-M   'P 1'
#
loop_
_entity.id
_entity.type
_entity.pdbx_description
1 polymer ?
#
loop_
_entity_poly.entity_id
_entity_poly.type
_entity_poly.pdbx_seq_one_letter_code
_entity_poly.pdbx_strand_id
1 'polypeptide(L)'
;MDNAKELLHRSYDENLSPEEQKVLDLALQKDSGLQNEKVVLEQIRARLSGYQADFSSDFSNEIISKIYGFYQQDDFIKLFRAIALSGVAAILLILITIYFTDGSLGLDALYGLTGYSPNEELFSYLN
;
A
#
# COMPACT_ATOMS: atom_id res chain seq x y z
N MET A 1 30.09 15.98 23.31
CA MET A 1 30.44 17.18 22.54
C MET A 1 30.89 16.66 21.20
N ASP A 2 30.09 16.91 20.16
CA ASP A 2 30.36 16.38 18.83
C ASP A 2 31.71 16.89 18.34
N ASN A 3 32.50 16.00 17.74
CA ASN A 3 33.81 16.36 17.26
C ASN A 3 33.67 17.35 16.10
N ALA A 4 34.56 18.34 15.95
CA ALA A 4 34.47 19.34 14.88
C ALA A 4 34.40 18.72 13.48
N LYS A 5 35.02 17.55 13.30
CA LYS A 5 34.93 16.73 12.10
C LYS A 5 33.54 16.15 11.86
N GLU A 6 32.87 15.71 12.92
CA GLU A 6 31.51 15.17 12.85
C GLU A 6 30.52 16.27 12.45
N LEU A 7 30.67 17.47 13.03
CA LEU A 7 29.90 18.66 12.62
C LEU A 7 30.13 19.02 11.15
N LEU A 8 31.36 18.91 10.64
CA LEU A 8 31.66 19.15 9.23
C LEU A 8 30.89 18.18 8.33
N HIS A 9 30.95 16.87 8.58
CA HIS A 9 30.23 15.89 7.77
C HIS A 9 28.72 16.08 7.86
N ARG A 10 28.20 16.32 9.08
CA ARG A 10 26.78 16.51 9.32
C ARG A 10 26.22 17.75 8.62
N SER A 11 27.03 18.80 8.44
CA SER A 11 26.66 19.98 7.66
C SER A 11 26.35 19.70 6.18
N TYR A 12 26.79 18.56 5.65
CA TYR A 12 26.46 18.14 4.27
C TYR A 12 25.15 17.35 4.17
N ASP A 13 24.71 16.72 5.27
CA ASP A 13 23.51 15.88 5.30
C ASP A 13 22.28 16.64 5.82
N GLU A 14 22.48 17.56 6.77
CA GLU A 14 21.41 18.30 7.44
C GLU A 14 21.77 19.78 7.70
N ASN A 15 20.74 20.58 7.99
CA ASN A 15 20.93 21.96 8.40
C ASN A 15 21.35 22.01 9.87
N LEU A 16 22.58 22.42 10.13
CA LEU A 16 23.09 22.66 11.49
C LEU A 16 22.36 23.81 12.18
N SER A 17 22.25 23.74 13.50
CA SER A 17 21.74 24.86 14.29
C SER A 17 22.71 26.06 14.24
N PRO A 18 22.23 27.30 14.47
CA PRO A 18 23.08 28.50 14.44
C PRO A 18 24.25 28.47 15.45
N GLU A 19 24.11 27.72 16.54
CA GLU A 19 25.17 27.56 17.55
C GLU A 19 26.25 26.59 17.08
N GLU A 20 25.85 25.46 16.50
CA GLU A 20 26.76 24.45 15.94
C GLU A 20 27.52 24.98 14.74
N GLN A 21 26.87 25.79 13.89
CA GLN A 21 27.53 26.45 12.77
C GLN A 21 28.65 27.38 13.24
N LYS A 22 28.43 28.15 14.31
CA LYS A 22 29.48 29.00 14.90
C LYS A 22 30.63 28.18 15.47
N VAL A 23 30.35 27.06 16.11
CA VAL A 23 31.39 26.15 16.63
C VAL A 23 32.21 25.57 15.48
N LEU A 24 31.56 25.15 14.39
CA LEU A 24 32.22 24.64 13.19
C LEU A 24 33.08 25.72 12.52
N ASP A 25 32.57 26.94 12.37
CA ASP A 25 33.32 28.05 11.76
C ASP A 25 34.56 28.42 12.60
N LEU A 26 34.43 28.44 13.93
CA LEU A 26 35.56 28.65 14.84
C LEU A 26 36.58 27.51 14.77
N ALA A 27 36.13 26.27 14.61
CA ALA A 27 37.01 25.11 14.45
C ALA A 27 37.75 25.16 13.10
N LEU A 28 37.05 25.51 12.02
CA LEU A 28 37.62 25.67 10.68
C LEU A 28 38.66 26.80 10.59
N GLN A 29 38.52 27.85 11.42
CA GLN A 29 39.53 28.92 11.51
C GLN A 29 40.79 28.50 12.27
N LYS A 30 40.67 27.56 13.21
CA LYS A 30 41.78 27.13 14.08
C LYS A 30 42.55 25.94 13.52
N ASP A 31 41.89 25.08 12.77
CA ASP A 31 42.47 23.83 12.27
C ASP A 31 42.57 23.84 10.73
N SER A 32 43.80 23.98 10.24
CA SER A 32 44.10 23.93 8.80
C SER A 32 43.87 22.55 8.19
N GLY A 33 43.94 21.47 8.98
CA GLY A 33 43.61 20.12 8.55
C GLY A 33 42.12 19.98 8.22
N LEU A 34 41.26 20.49 9.11
CA LEU A 34 39.81 20.49 8.92
C LEU A 34 39.38 21.38 7.74
N GLN A 35 40.06 22.52 7.54
CA GLN A 35 39.83 23.38 6.38
C GLN A 35 40.20 22.68 5.06
N ASN A 36 41.34 21.99 5.01
CA ASN A 36 41.73 21.20 3.85
C ASN A 36 40.73 20.08 3.55
N GLU A 37 40.24 19.39 4.58
CA GLU A 37 39.21 18.37 4.43
C GLU A 37 37.92 18.94 3.84
N LYS A 38 37.45 20.10 4.33
CA LYS A 38 36.30 20.80 3.74
C LYS A 38 36.52 21.11 2.26
N VAL A 39 37.69 21.60 1.89
CA VAL A 39 38.02 21.91 0.48
C VAL A 39 37.97 20.65 -0.40
N VAL A 40 38.49 19.53 0.09
CA VAL A 40 38.44 18.24 -0.63
C VAL A 40 36.99 17.78 -0.82
N LEU A 41 36.16 17.87 0.22
CA LEU A 41 34.74 17.50 0.15
C LEU A 41 33.97 18.37 -0.85
N GLU A 42 34.19 19.69 -0.85
CA GLU A 42 33.59 20.60 -1.83
C GLU A 42 34.01 20.27 -3.26
N GLN A 43 35.29 19.92 -3.48
CA GLN A 43 35.76 19.52 -4.80
C GLN A 43 35.10 18.22 -5.28
N ILE A 44 34.92 17.24 -4.41
CA ILE A 44 34.22 15.99 -4.74
C ILE A 44 32.76 16.30 -5.08
N ARG A 45 32.08 17.10 -4.26
CA ARG A 45 30.69 17.51 -4.49
C ARG A 45 30.53 18.22 -5.83
N ALA A 46 31.44 19.13 -6.16
CA ALA A 46 31.42 19.84 -7.44
C ALA A 46 31.67 18.93 -8.65
N ARG A 47 32.45 17.86 -8.49
CA ARG A 47 32.65 16.86 -9.55
C ARG A 47 31.43 15.96 -9.74
N LEU A 48 30.76 15.60 -8.64
CA LEU A 48 29.57 14.76 -8.66
C LEU A 48 28.30 15.50 -9.02
N SER A 49 28.23 16.83 -8.84
CA SER A 49 27.03 17.61 -9.15
C SER A 49 26.64 17.58 -10.63
N GLY A 50 27.60 17.35 -11.53
CA GLY A 50 27.37 17.17 -12.96
C GLY A 50 27.10 15.72 -13.38
N TYR A 51 27.15 14.76 -12.46
CA TYR A 51 26.89 13.36 -12.77
C TYR A 51 25.40 13.12 -12.94
N GLN A 52 24.95 12.89 -14.18
CA GLN A 52 23.66 12.29 -14.47
C GLN A 52 23.83 10.79 -14.57
N ALA A 53 23.19 10.05 -13.66
CA ALA A 53 23.10 8.61 -13.76
C ALA A 53 22.16 8.24 -14.92
N ASP A 54 22.66 7.42 -15.84
CA ASP A 54 21.84 6.78 -16.86
C ASP A 54 21.35 5.43 -16.30
N PHE A 55 20.10 5.40 -15.85
CA PHE A 55 19.47 4.18 -15.36
C PHE A 55 18.80 3.44 -16.52
N SER A 56 18.80 2.11 -16.47
CA SER A 56 18.04 1.32 -17.43
C SER A 56 16.55 1.70 -17.39
N SER A 57 15.86 1.57 -18.52
CA SER A 57 14.42 1.84 -18.64
C SER A 57 13.57 1.06 -17.62
N ASP A 58 14.07 -0.10 -17.16
CA ASP A 58 13.38 -0.99 -16.24
C ASP A 58 13.76 -0.78 -14.77
N PHE A 59 14.73 0.08 -14.46
CA PHE A 59 15.19 0.33 -13.09
C PHE A 59 14.05 0.71 -12.14
N SER A 60 13.14 1.58 -12.59
CA SER A 60 11.98 1.97 -11.79
C SER A 60 11.04 0.79 -11.49
N ASN A 61 10.85 -0.11 -12.46
CA ASN A 61 10.01 -1.30 -12.28
C ASN A 61 10.65 -2.31 -11.31
N GLU A 62 11.97 -2.48 -11.40
CA GLU A 62 12.73 -3.32 -10.47
C GLU A 62 12.68 -2.77 -9.04
N ILE A 63 12.84 -1.46 -8.86
CA ILE A 63 12.75 -0.80 -7.54
C ILE A 63 11.34 -0.94 -6.97
N ILE A 64 10.31 -0.63 -7.75
CA ILE A 64 8.91 -0.74 -7.31
C ILE A 64 8.58 -2.18 -6.92
N SER A 65 8.97 -3.17 -7.74
CA SER A 65 8.70 -4.58 -7.41
C SER A 65 9.40 -5.01 -6.12
N LYS A 66 10.61 -4.50 -5.85
CA LYS A 66 11.38 -4.80 -4.63
C LYS A 66 10.86 -4.09 -3.38
N ILE A 67 10.37 -2.85 -3.51
CA ILE A 67 9.76 -2.08 -2.41
C ILE A 67 8.40 -2.66 -2.05
N TYR A 68 7.57 -2.93 -3.04
CA TYR A 68 6.20 -3.32 -2.79
C TYR A 68 6.04 -4.82 -2.55
N GLY A 69 7.03 -5.66 -2.91
CA GLY A 69 7.20 -7.07 -2.49
C GLY A 69 6.05 -8.04 -2.78
N PHE A 70 4.87 -7.53 -3.15
CA PHE A 70 3.58 -8.21 -3.07
C PHE A 70 2.63 -7.58 -4.09
N TYR A 71 2.93 -7.76 -5.36
CA TYR A 71 1.88 -7.93 -6.36
C TYR A 71 1.72 -9.43 -6.66
N GLN A 72 1.70 -10.28 -5.63
CA GLN A 72 1.17 -11.64 -5.81
C GLN A 72 -0.35 -11.54 -5.77
N GLN A 73 -0.92 -11.20 -6.93
CA GLN A 73 -2.34 -11.30 -7.23
C GLN A 73 -2.91 -12.68 -6.88
N ASP A 74 -2.06 -13.71 -6.82
CA ASP A 74 -2.40 -15.10 -6.53
C ASP A 74 -2.91 -15.37 -5.11
N ASP A 75 -2.43 -14.65 -4.09
CA ASP A 75 -2.85 -14.93 -2.70
C ASP A 75 -4.24 -14.37 -2.39
N PHE A 76 -4.57 -13.22 -2.98
CA PHE A 76 -5.93 -12.68 -2.92
C PHE A 76 -6.93 -13.60 -3.65
N ILE A 77 -6.56 -14.10 -4.84
CA ILE A 77 -7.40 -15.01 -5.63
C ILE A 77 -7.63 -16.33 -4.88
N LYS A 78 -6.61 -16.89 -4.21
CA LYS A 78 -6.76 -18.13 -3.42
C LYS A 78 -7.69 -17.94 -2.22
N LEU A 79 -7.54 -16.85 -1.46
CA LEU A 79 -8.38 -16.57 -0.30
C LEU A 79 -9.82 -16.27 -0.72
N PHE A 80 -10.00 -15.48 -1.79
CA PHE A 80 -11.31 -15.20 -2.37
C PHE A 80 -11.99 -16.48 -2.87
N ARG A 81 -11.26 -17.39 -3.53
CA ARG A 81 -11.79 -18.67 -4.00
C ARG A 81 -12.31 -19.53 -2.86
N ALA A 82 -11.61 -19.60 -1.73
CA ALA A 82 -12.05 -20.37 -0.57
C ALA A 82 -13.36 -19.82 0.02
N ILE A 83 -13.47 -18.48 0.13
CA ILE A 83 -14.67 -17.81 0.66
C ILE A 83 -15.84 -17.94 -0.33
N ALA A 84 -15.60 -17.71 -1.62
CA ALA A 84 -16.61 -17.83 -2.67
C ALA A 84 -17.17 -19.25 -2.78
N LEU A 85 -16.31 -20.28 -2.65
CA LEU A 85 -16.75 -21.68 -2.69
C LEU A 85 -17.71 -22.01 -1.55
N SER A 86 -17.44 -21.49 -0.34
CA SER A 86 -18.33 -21.65 0.81
C SER A 86 -19.69 -20.98 0.58
N GLY A 87 -19.70 -19.76 0.03
CA GLY A 87 -20.93 -19.06 -0.32
C GLY A 87 -21.77 -19.81 -1.36
N VAL A 88 -21.14 -20.32 -2.42
CA VAL A 88 -21.83 -21.13 -3.44
C VAL A 88 -22.41 -22.41 -2.82
N ALA A 89 -21.67 -23.09 -1.94
CA ALA A 89 -22.17 -24.29 -1.27
C ALA A 89 -23.39 -24.00 -0.38
N ALA A 90 -23.39 -22.87 0.34
CA ALA A 90 -24.54 -22.47 1.15
C ALA A 90 -25.78 -22.19 0.29
N ILE A 91 -25.63 -21.49 -0.83
CA ILE A 91 -26.73 -21.21 -1.77
C ILE A 91 -27.30 -22.52 -2.32
N LEU A 92 -26.43 -23.45 -2.75
CA LEU A 92 -26.87 -24.75 -3.26
C LEU A 92 -27.62 -25.55 -2.21
N LEU A 93 -27.17 -25.54 -0.96
CA LEU A 93 -27.83 -26.23 0.15
C LEU A 93 -29.23 -25.66 0.40
N ILE A 94 -29.38 -24.34 0.38
CA ILE A 94 -30.68 -23.67 0.50
C ILE A 94 -31.61 -24.09 -0.65
N LEU A 95 -31.13 -24.04 -1.90
CA LEU A 95 -31.94 -24.43 -3.06
C LEU A 95 -32.38 -25.89 -2.99
N ILE A 96 -31.49 -26.79 -2.58
CA ILE A 96 -31.82 -28.20 -2.36
C ILE A 96 -32.92 -28.33 -1.30
N THR A 97 -32.79 -27.63 -0.18
CA THR A 97 -33.77 -27.66 0.91
C THR A 97 -35.15 -27.20 0.45
N ILE A 98 -35.21 -26.10 -0.32
CA ILE A 98 -36.46 -25.57 -0.88
C ILE A 98 -37.06 -26.57 -1.87
N TYR A 99 -36.25 -27.13 -2.76
CA TYR A 99 -36.73 -28.12 -3.73
C TYR A 99 -37.35 -29.35 -3.04
N PHE A 100 -36.75 -29.85 -1.96
CA PHE A 100 -37.31 -30.99 -1.20
C PHE A 100 -38.56 -30.64 -0.40
N THR A 101 -38.70 -29.39 0.05
CA THR A 101 -39.85 -28.96 0.86
C THR A 101 -41.05 -28.60 -0.01
N ASP A 102 -40.80 -27.85 -1.09
CA ASP A 102 -41.85 -27.18 -1.88
C ASP A 102 -42.03 -27.80 -3.27
N GLY A 103 -41.13 -28.68 -3.71
CA GLY A 103 -41.19 -29.35 -5.01
C GLY A 103 -40.95 -28.44 -6.22
N SER A 104 -40.67 -27.15 -6.01
CA SER A 104 -40.36 -26.18 -7.07
C SER A 104 -39.27 -25.20 -6.65
N LEU A 105 -38.52 -24.68 -7.62
CA LEU A 105 -37.56 -23.59 -7.44
C LEU A 105 -38.12 -22.26 -7.97
N GLY A 106 -39.44 -22.07 -7.90
CA GLY A 106 -40.07 -20.80 -8.23
C GLY A 106 -39.65 -19.69 -7.26
N LEU A 107 -39.71 -18.44 -7.70
CA LEU A 107 -39.47 -17.29 -6.82
C LEU A 107 -40.43 -17.31 -5.63
N ASP A 108 -41.67 -17.76 -5.83
CA ASP A 108 -42.66 -17.90 -4.76
C ASP A 108 -42.20 -18.88 -3.68
N ALA A 109 -41.53 -19.97 -4.05
CA ALA A 109 -40.94 -20.91 -3.09
C ALA A 109 -39.71 -20.32 -2.38
N LEU A 110 -38.88 -19.57 -3.11
CA LEU A 110 -37.72 -18.87 -2.54
C LEU A 110 -38.13 -17.82 -1.49
N TYR A 111 -39.28 -17.16 -1.68
CA TYR A 111 -39.86 -16.20 -0.75
C TYR A 111 -40.77 -16.85 0.31
N GLY A 112 -40.98 -18.17 0.28
CA GLY A 112 -41.83 -18.90 1.22
C GLY A 112 -43.33 -18.63 1.05
N LEU A 113 -43.76 -18.22 -0.14
CA LEU A 113 -45.14 -17.90 -0.51
C LEU A 113 -45.92 -19.12 -1.03
N THR A 114 -45.39 -20.33 -0.86
CA THR A 114 -46.04 -21.57 -1.28
C THR A 114 -47.40 -21.74 -0.58
N GLY A 115 -48.47 -21.71 -1.37
CA GLY A 115 -49.85 -21.82 -0.87
C GLY A 115 -50.59 -20.49 -0.70
N TYR A 116 -49.99 -19.35 -1.08
CA TYR A 116 -50.69 -18.08 -1.14
C TYR A 116 -51.60 -18.03 -2.38
N SER A 117 -52.84 -18.49 -2.24
CA SER A 117 -53.90 -18.12 -3.18
C SER A 117 -54.42 -16.75 -2.74
N PRO A 118 -54.35 -15.70 -3.59
CA PRO A 118 -55.07 -14.47 -3.30
C PRO A 118 -56.53 -14.82 -3.01
N ASN A 119 -57.06 -14.37 -1.87
CA ASN A 119 -58.49 -14.53 -1.59
C ASN A 119 -59.28 -13.69 -2.60
N GLU A 120 -59.68 -14.30 -3.71
CA GLU A 120 -60.50 -13.66 -4.76
C GLU A 120 -61.82 -13.12 -4.20
N GLU A 121 -62.29 -13.63 -3.06
CA GLU A 121 -63.46 -13.12 -2.35
C GLU A 121 -63.31 -11.64 -1.92
N LEU A 122 -62.11 -11.16 -1.58
CA LEU A 122 -61.92 -9.75 -1.20
C LEU A 122 -62.02 -8.80 -2.41
N PHE A 123 -61.76 -9.28 -3.61
CA PHE A 123 -61.81 -8.48 -4.83
C PHE A 123 -63.21 -8.45 -5.47
N SER A 124 -64.09 -9.41 -5.14
CA SER A 124 -65.47 -9.42 -5.63
C SER A 124 -66.37 -8.41 -4.90
N TYR A 125 -66.06 -8.04 -3.65
CA TYR A 125 -66.81 -7.03 -2.88
C TYR A 125 -66.43 -5.57 -3.23
N LEU A 126 -65.35 -5.37 -3.99
CA LEU A 126 -64.85 -4.05 -4.37
C LEU A 126 -65.22 -3.66 -5.81
N ASN A 127 -66.10 -4.42 -6.47
CA ASN A 127 -66.62 -4.12 -7.81
C ASN A 127 -68.15 -4.05 -7.81
#